data_AF-A0A849TM78-F1
#
_entry.id   AF-A0A849TM78-F1
#
_cell.length_a   1.000
_cell.length_b   1.000
_cell.length_c   1.000
_cell.angle_alpha   90.00
_cell.angle_beta   90.00
_cell.angle_gamma   90.00
#
_symmetry.space_group_name_H-M   'P 1'
#
loop_
_entity.id
_entity.type
_entity.pdbx_description
1 polymer ?
#
loop_
_entity_poly.entity_id
_entity_poly.type
_entity_poly.pdbx_seq_one_letter_code
_entity_poly.pdbx_strand_id
1 'polypeptide(L)'
;MNEVSLFCKENIELQKEIDKLSNELTEMQGKLMVEWMGESVPVPAVYPNMKSTDREIRKKAFDCLGKADEAIADATDEIFDRLLVLRHQMAKNSGFESYTKYRFKEMMRFDWDETHCFEFHAAVRKYILPIKDKLLAKRKESLKYSSLKPYDLGVDIYGREPLMIYKKGDTESLIEGTGKIIKAIDSELYSYFCTIKENKLLDLASRENKAPGGYMVMYPVFEQASVFYNGVGLASDLMVLLHELGHCFHYFLGKDVAPYSLQNWTSEVAEGGSMTGETHLNLNQL
;
A
#
# COMPACT_ATOMS: atom_id res chain seq x y z
N MET A 1 10.42 19.21 -20.91
CA MET A 1 9.90 18.17 -20.00
C MET A 1 11.01 17.77 -19.04
N ASN A 2 10.73 17.64 -17.74
CA ASN A 2 11.77 17.37 -16.73
C ASN A 2 12.60 16.12 -17.06
N GLU A 3 11.97 15.09 -17.61
CA GLU A 3 12.60 13.85 -18.07
C GLU A 3 13.80 14.09 -19.01
N VAL A 4 13.63 14.94 -20.04
CA VAL A 4 14.71 15.29 -20.98
C VAL A 4 15.85 16.02 -20.26
N SER A 5 15.52 16.87 -19.29
CA SER A 5 16.53 17.60 -18.51
C SER A 5 17.24 16.76 -17.44
N LEU A 6 16.64 15.63 -17.05
CA LEU A 6 17.18 14.72 -16.04
C LEU A 6 17.97 13.57 -16.67
N PHE A 7 17.80 13.34 -17.97
CA PHE A 7 18.53 12.30 -18.69
C PHE A 7 20.04 12.50 -18.54
N CYS A 8 20.69 11.48 -17.99
CA CYS A 8 22.13 11.40 -17.81
C CYS A 8 22.56 9.98 -18.17
N LYS A 9 23.47 9.85 -19.14
CA LYS A 9 23.87 8.55 -19.67
C LYS A 9 24.57 7.69 -18.61
N GLU A 10 25.35 8.34 -17.74
CA GLU A 10 26.06 7.74 -16.62
C GLU A 10 25.10 7.13 -15.59
N ASN A 11 23.85 7.62 -15.51
CA ASN A 11 22.84 7.10 -14.60
C ASN A 11 22.16 5.83 -15.09
N ILE A 12 22.34 5.42 -16.35
CA ILE A 12 21.68 4.21 -16.89
C ILE A 12 22.09 2.96 -16.11
N GLU A 13 23.39 2.78 -15.84
CA GLU A 13 23.86 1.61 -15.08
C GLU A 13 23.51 1.71 -13.59
N LEU A 14 23.49 2.91 -13.02
CA LEU A 14 23.03 3.12 -11.64
C LEU A 14 21.56 2.76 -11.48
N GLN A 15 20.71 3.17 -12.43
CA GLN A 15 19.28 2.86 -12.40
C GLN A 15 19.04 1.35 -12.48
N LYS A 16 19.75 0.64 -13.37
CA LYS A 16 19.66 -0.83 -13.46
C LYS A 16 19.99 -1.50 -12.13
N GLU A 17 21.04 -1.05 -11.45
CA GLU A 17 21.43 -1.63 -10.15
C GLU A 17 20.42 -1.26 -9.05
N ILE A 18 19.88 -0.03 -9.05
CA ILE A 18 18.81 0.38 -8.13
C ILE A 18 17.56 -0.49 -8.32
N ASP A 19 17.15 -0.73 -9.57
CA ASP A 19 15.99 -1.57 -9.90
C ASP A 19 16.23 -3.02 -9.47
N LYS A 20 17.43 -3.55 -9.74
CA LYS A 20 17.84 -4.89 -9.31
C LYS A 20 17.75 -5.04 -7.79
N LEU A 21 18.32 -4.10 -7.03
CA LEU A 21 18.27 -4.12 -5.56
C LEU A 21 16.86 -3.99 -5.02
N SER A 22 16.02 -3.17 -5.66
CA SER A 22 14.61 -3.02 -5.26
C SER A 22 13.80 -4.30 -5.51
N ASN A 23 14.11 -5.02 -6.61
CA ASN A 23 13.53 -6.32 -6.90
C ASN A 23 14.03 -7.41 -5.93
N GLU A 24 15.32 -7.43 -5.60
CA GLU A 24 15.89 -8.35 -4.61
C GLU A 24 15.20 -8.19 -3.23
N LEU A 25 14.96 -6.95 -2.80
CA LEU A 25 14.22 -6.67 -1.57
C LEU A 25 12.79 -7.20 -1.63
N THR A 26 12.08 -6.93 -2.74
CA THR A 26 10.69 -7.39 -2.93
C THR A 26 10.60 -8.92 -2.94
N GLU A 27 11.54 -9.58 -3.61
CA GLU A 27 11.62 -11.04 -3.68
C GLU A 27 11.92 -11.66 -2.31
N MET A 28 12.86 -11.07 -1.56
CA MET A 28 13.19 -11.49 -0.20
C MET A 28 11.97 -11.41 0.72
N GLN A 29 11.22 -10.31 0.68
CA GLN A 29 10.00 -10.14 1.45
C GLN A 29 8.89 -11.11 1.03
N GLY A 30 8.71 -11.34 -0.29
CA GLY A 30 7.70 -12.25 -0.81
C GLY A 30 7.96 -13.73 -0.50
N LYS A 31 9.22 -14.10 -0.23
CA LYS A 31 9.64 -15.45 0.19
C LYS A 31 9.48 -15.71 1.69
N LEU A 32 9.18 -14.69 2.50
CA LEU A 32 9.06 -14.88 3.94
C LEU A 32 7.89 -15.79 4.31
N MET A 33 8.25 -16.87 5.00
CA MET A 33 7.33 -17.83 5.59
C MET A 33 7.57 -17.88 7.10
N VAL A 34 6.51 -18.07 7.86
CA VAL A 34 6.56 -18.14 9.32
C VAL A 34 5.83 -19.37 9.83
N GLU A 35 6.32 -19.94 10.94
CA GLU A 35 5.61 -20.99 11.65
C GLU A 35 4.53 -20.35 12.54
N TRP A 36 3.27 -20.60 12.21
CA TRP A 36 2.12 -20.11 12.96
C TRP A 36 1.22 -21.29 13.34
N MET A 37 1.06 -21.53 14.63
CA MET A 37 0.21 -22.61 15.17
C MET A 37 0.52 -24.02 14.60
N GLY A 38 1.80 -24.29 14.31
CA GLY A 38 2.27 -25.57 13.78
C GLY A 38 2.20 -25.70 12.25
N GLU A 39 1.81 -24.65 11.55
CA GLU A 39 1.79 -24.60 10.08
C GLU A 39 2.78 -23.55 9.56
N SER A 40 3.44 -23.86 8.44
CA SER A 40 4.24 -22.87 7.71
C SER A 40 3.31 -22.05 6.81
N VAL A 41 3.23 -20.74 7.04
CA VAL A 41 2.31 -19.84 6.32
C VAL A 41 3.03 -18.58 5.83
N PRO A 42 2.55 -17.95 4.74
CA PRO A 42 3.03 -16.64 4.33
C PRO A 42 2.76 -15.59 5.41
N VAL A 43 3.66 -14.62 5.57
CA VAL A 43 3.54 -13.53 6.56
C VAL A 43 2.15 -12.88 6.59
N PRO A 44 1.51 -12.54 5.44
CA PRO A 44 0.20 -11.92 5.45
C PRO A 44 -0.88 -12.72 6.19
N ALA A 45 -0.78 -14.05 6.20
CA ALA A 45 -1.75 -14.93 6.84
C ALA A 45 -1.79 -14.78 8.38
N VAL A 46 -0.77 -14.17 8.99
CA VAL A 46 -0.72 -13.95 10.44
C VAL A 46 -1.47 -12.68 10.85
N TYR A 47 -1.59 -11.67 9.97
CA TYR A 47 -2.21 -10.37 10.29
C TYR A 47 -3.62 -10.44 10.90
N PRO A 48 -4.55 -11.35 10.51
CA PRO A 48 -5.85 -11.45 11.17
C PRO A 48 -5.76 -11.66 12.69
N ASN A 49 -4.72 -12.37 13.14
CA ASN A 49 -4.48 -12.64 14.56
C ASN A 49 -4.08 -11.39 15.37
N MET A 50 -3.57 -10.34 14.71
CA MET A 50 -3.32 -9.03 15.33
C MET A 50 -4.60 -8.30 15.74
N LYS A 51 -5.77 -8.78 15.28
CA LYS A 51 -7.08 -8.24 15.64
C LYS A 51 -7.86 -9.12 16.62
N SER A 52 -7.33 -10.30 16.99
CA SER A 52 -7.97 -11.24 17.92
C SER A 52 -8.40 -10.55 19.22
N THR A 53 -9.54 -10.93 19.78
CA THR A 53 -9.99 -10.46 21.10
C THR A 53 -9.08 -10.98 22.23
N ASP A 54 -8.42 -12.12 22.04
CA ASP A 54 -7.41 -12.67 22.94
C ASP A 54 -6.07 -11.90 22.81
N ARG A 55 -5.66 -11.27 23.91
CA ARG A 55 -4.43 -10.47 23.96
C ARG A 55 -3.17 -11.31 23.80
N GLU A 56 -3.16 -12.55 24.26
CA GLU A 56 -2.01 -13.45 24.12
C GLU A 56 -1.85 -13.91 22.68
N ILE A 57 -2.96 -14.13 21.95
CA ILE A 57 -2.91 -14.40 20.50
C ILE A 57 -2.33 -13.20 19.76
N ARG A 58 -2.78 -11.98 20.07
CA ARG A 58 -2.23 -10.75 19.45
C ARG A 58 -0.73 -10.59 19.74
N LYS A 59 -0.31 -10.84 20.98
CA LYS A 59 1.11 -10.78 21.35
C LYS A 59 1.93 -11.80 20.56
N LYS A 60 1.49 -13.07 20.51
CA LYS A 60 2.16 -14.11 19.72
C LYS A 60 2.26 -13.72 18.25
N ALA A 61 1.20 -13.16 17.67
CA ALA A 61 1.17 -12.71 16.28
C ALA A 61 2.19 -11.60 16.04
N PHE A 62 2.23 -10.60 16.93
CA PHE A 62 3.20 -9.52 16.86
C PHE A 62 4.65 -10.01 16.96
N ASP A 63 4.93 -10.89 17.91
CA ASP A 63 6.28 -11.46 18.08
C ASP A 63 6.68 -12.33 16.87
N CYS A 64 5.73 -13.06 16.27
CA CYS A 64 5.95 -13.86 15.06
C CYS A 64 6.28 -12.98 13.85
N LEU A 65 5.50 -11.91 13.62
CA LEU A 65 5.74 -10.94 12.56
C LEU A 65 7.09 -10.23 12.76
N GLY A 66 7.39 -9.79 13.98
CA GLY A 66 8.67 -9.13 14.29
C GLY A 66 9.88 -10.03 14.05
N LYS A 67 9.78 -11.34 14.33
CA LYS A 67 10.84 -12.30 14.00
C LYS A 67 11.03 -12.50 12.50
N ALA A 68 9.94 -12.41 11.71
CA ALA A 68 10.01 -12.50 10.26
C ALA A 68 10.77 -11.31 9.68
N ASP A 69 10.47 -10.10 10.17
CA ASP A 69 11.20 -8.88 9.80
C ASP A 69 12.66 -8.94 10.25
N GLU A 70 12.93 -9.39 11.49
CA GLU A 70 14.28 -9.56 12.04
C GLU A 70 15.13 -10.55 11.22
N ALA A 71 14.51 -11.62 10.69
CA ALA A 71 15.21 -12.63 9.89
C ALA A 71 15.81 -12.09 8.59
N ILE A 72 15.33 -10.95 8.09
CA ILE A 72 15.84 -10.30 6.87
C ILE A 72 16.40 -8.91 7.13
N ALA A 73 16.55 -8.51 8.39
CA ALA A 73 16.97 -7.15 8.76
C ALA A 73 18.36 -6.81 8.21
N ASP A 74 19.38 -7.63 8.50
CA ASP A 74 20.76 -7.37 8.06
C ASP A 74 20.87 -7.26 6.53
N ALA A 75 20.18 -8.13 5.79
CA ALA A 75 20.18 -8.11 4.34
C ALA A 75 19.42 -6.89 3.78
N THR A 76 18.34 -6.48 4.45
CA THR A 76 17.59 -5.26 4.11
C THR A 76 18.45 -4.01 4.34
N ASP A 77 19.18 -3.97 5.46
CA ASP A 77 20.09 -2.87 5.81
C ASP A 77 21.22 -2.75 4.79
N GLU A 78 21.83 -3.86 4.37
CA GLU A 78 22.86 -3.86 3.32
C GLU A 78 22.32 -3.32 1.99
N ILE A 79 21.12 -3.75 1.58
CA ILE A 79 20.46 -3.25 0.37
C ILE A 79 20.20 -1.74 0.50
N PHE A 80 19.72 -1.29 1.66
CA PHE A 80 19.43 0.12 1.91
C PHE A 80 20.68 1.00 1.81
N ASP A 81 21.79 0.57 2.42
CA ASP A 81 23.08 1.28 2.36
C ASP A 81 23.59 1.40 0.92
N ARG A 82 23.47 0.34 0.13
CA ARG A 82 23.83 0.35 -1.29
C ARG A 82 22.94 1.29 -2.09
N LEU A 83 21.63 1.24 -1.87
CA LEU A 83 20.67 2.15 -2.50
C LEU A 83 20.98 3.62 -2.17
N LEU A 84 21.35 3.92 -0.93
CA LEU A 84 21.71 5.28 -0.50
C LEU A 84 22.89 5.83 -1.31
N VAL A 85 23.97 5.04 -1.45
CA VAL A 85 25.16 5.44 -2.20
C VAL A 85 24.82 5.63 -3.69
N LEU A 86 24.11 4.68 -4.30
CA LEU A 86 23.76 4.74 -5.72
C LEU A 86 22.85 5.93 -6.03
N ARG A 87 21.82 6.15 -5.22
CA ARG A 87 20.87 7.26 -5.38
C ARG A 87 21.55 8.62 -5.18
N HIS A 88 22.48 8.73 -4.22
CA HIS A 88 23.28 9.95 -4.06
C HIS A 88 24.17 10.21 -5.28
N GLN A 89 24.83 9.18 -5.81
CA GLN A 89 25.65 9.32 -7.00
C GLN A 89 24.81 9.71 -8.23
N MET A 90 23.63 9.12 -8.38
CA MET A 90 22.68 9.44 -9.44
C MET A 90 22.25 10.92 -9.41
N ALA A 91 21.99 11.45 -8.21
CA ALA A 91 21.68 12.87 -8.02
C ALA A 91 22.86 13.77 -8.43
N LYS A 92 24.08 13.43 -7.99
CA LYS A 92 25.30 14.19 -8.33
C LYS A 92 25.58 14.21 -9.83
N ASN A 93 25.45 13.07 -10.50
CA ASN A 93 25.62 12.96 -11.96
C ASN A 93 24.63 13.87 -12.71
N SER A 94 23.42 14.04 -12.18
CA SER A 94 22.41 14.96 -12.72
C SER A 94 22.53 16.40 -12.21
N GLY A 95 23.61 16.76 -11.51
CA GLY A 95 23.88 18.12 -11.06
C GLY A 95 23.13 18.57 -9.80
N PHE A 96 22.58 17.63 -9.02
CA PHE A 96 21.88 17.93 -7.77
C PHE A 96 22.78 17.71 -6.55
N GLU A 97 22.59 18.55 -5.53
CA GLU A 97 23.29 18.44 -4.24
C GLU A 97 22.83 17.24 -3.40
N SER A 98 21.59 16.79 -3.61
CA SER A 98 20.95 15.70 -2.87
C SER A 98 19.97 14.93 -3.73
N TYR A 99 19.75 13.66 -3.36
CA TYR A 99 18.74 12.82 -3.99
C TYR A 99 17.32 13.34 -3.78
N THR A 100 17.05 14.03 -2.67
CA THR A 100 15.75 14.68 -2.43
C THR A 100 15.41 15.68 -3.53
N LYS A 101 16.32 16.63 -3.83
CA LYS A 101 16.09 17.64 -4.88
C LYS A 101 15.94 16.99 -6.26
N TYR A 102 16.76 15.98 -6.54
CA TYR A 102 16.64 15.18 -7.77
C TYR A 102 15.25 14.54 -7.88
N ARG A 103 14.79 13.85 -6.82
CA ARG A 103 13.50 13.15 -6.80
C ARG A 103 12.30 14.07 -6.88
N PHE A 104 12.33 15.26 -6.29
CA PHE A 104 11.25 16.23 -6.48
C PHE A 104 11.04 16.57 -7.96
N LYS A 105 12.14 16.82 -8.68
CA LYS A 105 12.07 17.12 -10.11
C LYS A 105 11.65 15.90 -10.94
N GLU A 106 12.18 14.72 -10.62
CA GLU A 106 11.86 13.46 -11.31
C GLU A 106 10.40 13.05 -11.12
N MET A 107 9.86 13.24 -9.91
CA MET A 107 8.45 12.99 -9.59
C MET A 107 7.51 14.10 -10.09
N MET A 108 8.01 15.03 -10.90
CA MET A 108 7.22 16.12 -11.48
C MET A 108 6.54 17.02 -10.44
N ARG A 109 7.16 17.21 -9.26
CA ARG A 109 6.68 18.12 -8.22
C ARG A 109 7.21 19.52 -8.49
N PHE A 110 6.38 20.39 -9.05
CA PHE A 110 6.76 21.74 -9.48
C PHE A 110 6.02 22.86 -8.76
N ASP A 111 4.93 22.54 -8.06
CA ASP A 111 4.04 23.44 -7.34
C ASP A 111 4.24 23.40 -5.82
N TRP A 112 5.12 22.51 -5.32
CA TRP A 112 5.55 22.43 -3.93
C TRP A 112 6.97 21.86 -3.79
N ASP A 113 7.58 22.05 -2.61
CA ASP A 113 8.95 21.66 -2.31
C ASP A 113 9.11 21.07 -0.89
N GLU A 114 10.34 20.79 -0.46
CA GLU A 114 10.65 20.22 0.85
C GLU A 114 10.19 21.08 2.03
N THR A 115 10.11 22.41 1.88
CA THR A 115 9.66 23.32 2.93
C THR A 115 8.21 23.01 3.29
N HIS A 116 7.38 22.76 2.27
CA HIS A 116 5.98 22.38 2.44
C HIS A 116 5.84 21.03 3.16
N CYS A 117 6.76 20.07 2.96
CA CYS A 117 6.77 18.84 3.75
C CYS A 117 6.97 19.12 5.25
N PHE A 118 7.92 19.99 5.60
CA PHE A 118 8.18 20.33 6.99
C PHE A 118 7.00 21.07 7.64
N GLU A 119 6.36 21.98 6.91
CA GLU A 119 5.15 22.65 7.34
C GLU A 119 4.00 21.66 7.55
N PHE A 120 3.79 20.73 6.63
CA PHE A 120 2.81 19.65 6.78
C PHE A 120 3.10 18.77 8.00
N HIS A 121 4.35 18.34 8.21
CA HIS A 121 4.74 17.58 9.39
C HIS A 121 4.49 18.35 10.70
N ALA A 122 4.77 19.66 10.71
CA ALA A 122 4.49 20.53 11.86
C ALA A 122 2.97 20.64 12.11
N ALA A 123 2.16 20.76 11.06
CA ALA A 123 0.70 20.79 11.16
C ALA A 123 0.15 19.45 11.70
N VAL A 124 0.61 18.31 11.18
CA VAL A 124 0.24 16.97 11.69
C VAL A 124 0.61 16.84 13.17
N ARG A 125 1.82 17.27 13.56
CA ARG A 125 2.25 17.27 14.97
C ARG A 125 1.34 18.11 15.85
N LYS A 126 0.96 19.30 15.39
CA LYS A 126 0.16 20.25 16.15
C LYS A 126 -1.31 19.85 16.28
N TYR A 127 -1.91 19.35 15.20
CA TYR A 127 -3.36 19.16 15.13
C TYR A 127 -3.80 17.70 15.18
N ILE A 128 -3.03 16.77 14.60
CA ILE A 128 -3.43 15.36 14.48
C ILE A 128 -2.94 14.52 15.67
N LEU A 129 -1.71 14.73 16.15
CA LEU A 129 -1.19 13.95 17.29
C LEU A 129 -2.04 14.08 18.56
N PRO A 130 -2.55 15.28 18.95
CA PRO A 130 -3.44 15.37 20.11
C PRO A 130 -4.74 14.58 19.95
N ILE A 131 -5.24 14.43 18.72
CA ILE A 131 -6.43 13.61 18.43
C ILE A 131 -6.06 12.13 18.57
N LYS A 132 -4.92 11.71 18.00
CA LYS A 132 -4.39 10.35 18.16
C LYS A 132 -4.23 9.98 19.64
N ASP A 133 -3.68 10.88 20.45
CA ASP A 133 -3.48 10.64 21.89
C ASP A 133 -4.81 10.46 22.62
N LYS A 134 -5.84 11.27 22.29
CA LYS A 134 -7.20 11.09 22.82
C LYS A 134 -7.80 9.73 22.42
N LEU A 135 -7.62 9.31 21.16
CA LEU A 135 -8.10 8.01 20.68
C LEU A 135 -7.40 6.85 21.39
N LEU A 136 -6.08 6.94 21.61
CA LEU A 136 -5.31 5.95 22.35
C LEU A 136 -5.70 5.92 23.83
N ALA A 137 -5.95 7.06 24.46
CA ALA A 137 -6.45 7.13 25.84
C ALA A 137 -7.81 6.45 25.98
N LYS A 138 -8.76 6.76 25.07
CA LYS A 138 -10.08 6.11 25.02
C LYS A 138 -9.96 4.60 24.81
N ARG A 139 -9.08 4.15 23.91
CA ARG A 139 -8.80 2.72 23.66
C ARG A 139 -8.30 2.03 24.93
N LYS A 140 -7.33 2.62 25.63
CA LYS A 140 -6.79 2.10 26.90
C LYS A 140 -7.88 1.92 27.96
N GLU A 141 -8.73 2.93 28.13
CA GLU A 141 -9.85 2.92 29.07
C GLU A 141 -10.89 1.86 28.70
N SER A 142 -11.30 1.82 27.43
CA SER A 142 -12.31 0.88 26.92
C SER A 142 -11.87 -0.57 27.07
N LEU A 143 -10.58 -0.86 26.80
CA LEU A 143 -9.98 -2.19 26.97
C LEU A 143 -9.60 -2.52 28.42
N LYS A 144 -9.73 -1.56 29.35
CA LYS A 144 -9.35 -1.71 30.78
C LYS A 144 -7.89 -2.14 30.97
N TYR A 145 -6.98 -1.62 30.15
CA TYR A 145 -5.55 -1.92 30.26
C TYR A 145 -4.78 -0.86 31.05
N SER A 146 -3.78 -1.29 31.82
CA SER A 146 -2.85 -0.37 32.51
C SER A 146 -1.96 0.39 31.52
N SER A 147 -1.58 -0.26 30.43
CA SER A 147 -0.80 0.30 29.33
C SER A 147 -1.16 -0.38 28.01
N LEU A 148 -1.11 0.37 26.90
CA LEU A 148 -1.23 -0.17 25.56
C LEU A 148 0.14 -0.63 25.07
N LYS A 149 0.17 -1.80 24.43
CA LYS A 149 1.30 -2.32 23.69
C LYS A 149 1.04 -2.17 22.18
N PRO A 150 2.07 -2.27 21.31
CA PRO A 150 1.87 -2.19 19.86
C PRO A 150 0.80 -3.16 19.33
N TYR A 151 0.72 -4.36 19.91
CA TYR A 151 -0.27 -5.38 19.59
C TYR A 151 -1.67 -5.16 20.18
N ASP A 152 -1.93 -4.03 20.86
CA ASP A 152 -3.26 -3.64 21.32
C ASP A 152 -3.92 -2.59 20.42
N LEU A 153 -3.24 -2.15 19.35
CA LEU A 153 -3.70 -1.08 18.48
C LEU A 153 -4.71 -1.53 17.41
N GLY A 154 -4.70 -2.82 17.07
CA GLY A 154 -5.56 -3.40 16.01
C GLY A 154 -6.88 -4.03 16.49
N VAL A 155 -7.01 -4.34 17.78
CA VAL A 155 -8.21 -4.99 18.34
C VAL A 155 -9.41 -4.05 18.38
N ASP A 156 -10.62 -4.59 18.28
CA ASP A 156 -11.85 -3.82 18.49
C ASP A 156 -12.01 -3.42 19.96
N ILE A 157 -12.28 -2.13 20.23
CA ILE A 157 -12.38 -1.61 21.60
C ILE A 157 -13.64 -2.05 22.35
N TYR A 158 -14.61 -2.64 21.65
CA TYR A 158 -15.83 -3.20 22.22
C TYR A 158 -15.77 -4.73 22.33
N GLY A 159 -14.62 -5.35 22.03
CA GLY A 159 -14.43 -6.79 22.14
C GLY A 159 -15.16 -7.60 21.06
N ARG A 160 -15.49 -6.99 19.93
CA ARG A 160 -16.08 -7.71 18.79
C ARG A 160 -15.00 -8.50 18.06
N GLU A 161 -15.34 -9.71 17.65
CA GLU A 161 -14.45 -10.53 16.84
C GLU A 161 -14.09 -9.82 15.51
N PRO A 162 -12.89 -10.07 14.95
CA PRO A 162 -12.51 -9.53 13.67
C PRO A 162 -13.56 -9.83 12.60
N LEU A 163 -13.99 -8.79 11.88
CA LEU A 163 -14.94 -8.96 10.79
C LEU A 163 -14.24 -9.65 9.61
N MET A 164 -14.55 -10.94 9.44
CA MET A 164 -14.19 -11.74 8.27
C MET A 164 -15.31 -11.60 7.23
N ILE A 165 -15.02 -10.95 6.11
CA ILE A 165 -16.01 -10.65 5.06
C ILE A 165 -16.09 -11.73 3.97
N TYR A 166 -15.08 -12.60 3.89
CA TYR A 166 -15.06 -13.80 3.06
C TYR A 166 -14.09 -14.84 3.62
N LYS A 167 -14.18 -16.09 3.16
CA LYS A 167 -13.24 -17.15 3.58
C LYS A 167 -11.90 -16.96 2.88
N LYS A 168 -10.78 -17.16 3.60
CA LYS A 168 -9.44 -17.14 2.99
C LYS A 168 -9.40 -18.04 1.74
N GLY A 169 -8.94 -17.48 0.62
CA GLY A 169 -8.90 -18.15 -0.68
C GLY A 169 -10.17 -18.01 -1.54
N ASP A 170 -11.30 -17.61 -0.97
CA ASP A 170 -12.54 -17.32 -1.71
C ASP A 170 -12.63 -15.84 -2.10
N THR A 171 -11.72 -15.42 -2.99
CA THR A 171 -11.70 -14.04 -3.48
C THR A 171 -12.88 -13.70 -4.40
N GLU A 172 -13.61 -14.68 -4.93
CA GLU A 172 -14.78 -14.42 -5.77
C GLU A 172 -15.90 -13.74 -4.97
N SER A 173 -16.14 -14.19 -3.73
CA SER A 173 -17.08 -13.52 -2.81
C SER A 173 -16.73 -12.05 -2.59
N LEU A 174 -15.43 -11.72 -2.46
CA LEU A 174 -14.95 -10.34 -2.35
C LEU A 174 -15.24 -9.54 -3.63
N ILE A 175 -14.93 -10.12 -4.80
CA ILE A 175 -15.14 -9.49 -6.11
C ILE A 175 -16.63 -9.23 -6.34
N GLU A 176 -17.50 -10.21 -6.09
CA GLU A 176 -18.95 -10.05 -6.25
C GLU A 176 -19.54 -9.00 -5.30
N GLY A 177 -19.12 -9.01 -4.03
CA GLY A 177 -19.54 -8.00 -3.05
C GLY A 177 -19.13 -6.59 -3.46
N THR A 178 -17.88 -6.45 -3.90
CA THR A 178 -17.33 -5.18 -4.39
C THR A 178 -18.09 -4.67 -5.61
N GLY A 179 -18.39 -5.56 -6.57
CA GLY A 179 -19.19 -5.21 -7.74
C GLY A 179 -20.59 -4.70 -7.39
N LYS A 180 -21.25 -5.30 -6.38
CA LYS A 180 -22.57 -4.82 -5.89
C LYS A 180 -22.47 -3.41 -5.31
N ILE A 181 -21.43 -3.12 -4.54
CA ILE A 181 -21.17 -1.79 -3.96
C ILE A 181 -20.98 -0.77 -5.09
N ILE A 182 -20.06 -1.03 -6.02
CA ILE A 182 -19.75 -0.10 -7.12
C ILE A 182 -20.99 0.13 -7.98
N LYS A 183 -21.75 -0.93 -8.31
CA LYS A 183 -22.99 -0.82 -9.08
C LYS A 183 -24.04 0.06 -8.42
N ALA A 184 -24.14 0.02 -7.09
CA ALA A 184 -25.07 0.84 -6.34
C ALA A 184 -24.67 2.32 -6.31
N ILE A 185 -23.38 2.60 -6.52
CA ILE A 185 -22.81 3.95 -6.47
C ILE A 185 -22.81 4.60 -7.85
N ASP A 186 -22.26 3.91 -8.85
CA ASP A 186 -22.10 4.47 -10.18
C ASP A 186 -22.04 3.38 -11.26
N SER A 187 -22.88 3.50 -12.30
CA SER A 187 -22.98 2.51 -13.38
C SER A 187 -21.80 2.54 -14.36
N GLU A 188 -21.16 3.69 -14.55
CA GLU A 188 -19.98 3.84 -15.39
C GLU A 188 -18.77 3.18 -14.72
N LEU A 189 -18.53 3.48 -13.44
CA LEU A 189 -17.48 2.81 -12.67
C LEU A 189 -17.68 1.29 -12.60
N TYR A 190 -18.94 0.86 -12.48
CA TYR A 190 -19.27 -0.56 -12.52
C TYR A 190 -18.92 -1.21 -13.87
N SER A 191 -19.08 -0.48 -14.98
CA SER A 191 -18.70 -0.98 -16.30
C SER A 191 -17.18 -1.19 -16.44
N TYR A 192 -16.37 -0.28 -15.88
CA TYR A 192 -14.93 -0.44 -15.81
C TYR A 192 -14.53 -1.62 -14.92
N PHE A 193 -15.17 -1.76 -13.75
CA PHE A 193 -14.97 -2.92 -12.89
C PHE A 193 -15.28 -4.24 -13.60
N CYS A 194 -16.39 -4.31 -14.35
CA CYS A 194 -16.73 -5.49 -15.16
C CYS A 194 -15.63 -5.81 -16.18
N THR A 195 -15.06 -4.79 -16.83
CA THR A 195 -13.95 -4.99 -17.78
C THR A 195 -12.71 -5.59 -17.10
N ILE A 196 -12.35 -5.10 -15.91
CA ILE A 196 -11.24 -5.69 -15.12
C ILE A 196 -11.54 -7.14 -14.74
N LYS A 197 -12.76 -7.41 -14.25
CA LYS A 197 -13.22 -8.73 -13.82
C LYS A 197 -13.23 -9.74 -14.97
N GLU A 198 -13.88 -9.41 -16.08
CA GLU A 198 -14.07 -10.29 -17.24
C GLU A 198 -12.74 -10.66 -17.90
N ASN A 199 -11.78 -9.75 -17.88
CA ASN A 199 -10.42 -9.98 -18.37
C ASN A 199 -9.49 -10.67 -17.35
N LYS A 200 -10.01 -11.06 -16.18
CA LYS A 200 -9.26 -11.76 -15.11
C LYS A 200 -8.04 -10.97 -14.61
N LEU A 201 -8.20 -9.65 -14.48
CA LEU A 201 -7.13 -8.72 -14.10
C LEU A 201 -7.10 -8.44 -12.57
N LEU A 202 -7.59 -9.38 -11.76
CA LEU A 202 -7.61 -9.29 -10.30
C LEU A 202 -6.82 -10.46 -9.69
N ASP A 203 -5.64 -10.19 -9.11
CA ASP A 203 -4.83 -11.17 -8.36
C ASP A 203 -4.85 -10.83 -6.86
N LEU A 204 -5.89 -11.31 -6.16
CA LEU A 204 -6.22 -10.85 -4.81
C LEU A 204 -5.86 -11.84 -3.69
N ALA A 205 -5.60 -13.12 -3.99
CA ALA A 205 -5.36 -14.12 -2.95
C ALA A 205 -3.90 -14.09 -2.47
N SER A 206 -3.67 -14.15 -1.15
CA SER A 206 -2.31 -14.34 -0.61
C SER A 206 -1.81 -15.78 -0.80
N ARG A 207 -0.54 -15.94 -1.20
CA ARG A 207 0.15 -17.23 -1.42
C ARG A 207 1.65 -17.08 -1.20
N GLU A 208 2.34 -18.21 -1.04
CA GLU A 208 3.81 -18.26 -0.98
C GLU A 208 4.44 -17.64 -2.25
N ASN A 209 5.58 -16.97 -2.09
CA ASN A 209 6.32 -16.27 -3.15
C ASN A 209 5.56 -15.11 -3.80
N LYS A 210 4.45 -14.66 -3.21
CA LYS A 210 3.74 -13.46 -3.67
C LYS A 210 4.36 -12.22 -3.03
N ALA A 211 4.70 -11.23 -3.85
CA ALA A 211 5.20 -9.94 -3.37
C ALA A 211 4.25 -9.33 -2.33
N PRO A 212 4.76 -8.63 -1.30
CA PRO A 212 3.93 -8.02 -0.27
C PRO A 212 3.12 -6.83 -0.78
N GLY A 213 2.12 -6.41 -0.01
CA GLY A 213 1.33 -5.21 -0.28
C GLY A 213 0.24 -5.40 -1.33
N GLY A 214 -0.21 -4.26 -1.87
CA GLY A 214 -1.15 -4.14 -2.98
C GLY A 214 -0.71 -3.01 -3.91
N TYR A 215 -1.09 -3.13 -5.18
CA TYR A 215 -0.87 -2.11 -6.20
C TYR A 215 -1.78 -2.37 -7.40
N MET A 216 -1.89 -1.36 -8.27
CA MET A 216 -2.45 -1.48 -9.61
C MET A 216 -1.37 -1.37 -10.68
N VAL A 217 -1.62 -1.94 -11.87
CA VAL A 217 -0.81 -1.71 -13.08
C VAL A 217 -1.72 -1.34 -14.25
N MET A 218 -1.37 -0.28 -14.98
CA MET A 218 -2.09 0.13 -16.19
C MET A 218 -1.42 -0.44 -17.44
N TYR A 219 -2.24 -0.80 -18.42
CA TYR A 219 -1.83 -1.33 -19.71
C TYR A 219 -2.42 -0.49 -20.84
N PRO A 220 -1.85 0.68 -21.14
CA PRO A 220 -2.51 1.67 -21.99
C PRO A 220 -2.73 1.23 -23.43
N VAL A 221 -1.82 0.42 -23.98
CA VAL A 221 -1.98 -0.17 -25.33
C VAL A 221 -3.19 -1.09 -25.42
N PHE A 222 -3.54 -1.76 -24.30
CA PHE A 222 -4.66 -2.67 -24.22
C PHE A 222 -5.91 -2.02 -23.59
N GLU A 223 -5.81 -0.74 -23.21
CA GLU A 223 -6.83 -0.01 -22.46
C GLU A 223 -7.34 -0.79 -21.23
N GLN A 224 -6.41 -1.38 -20.47
CA GLN A 224 -6.70 -2.24 -19.33
C GLN A 224 -5.96 -1.78 -18.07
N ALA A 225 -6.44 -2.23 -16.92
CA ALA A 225 -5.73 -2.11 -15.65
C ALA A 225 -5.91 -3.39 -14.82
N SER A 226 -4.90 -3.78 -14.06
CA SER A 226 -4.95 -4.91 -13.13
C SER A 226 -4.74 -4.46 -11.70
N VAL A 227 -5.29 -5.25 -10.77
CA VAL A 227 -5.12 -5.08 -9.33
C VAL A 227 -4.43 -6.31 -8.76
N PHE A 228 -3.44 -6.06 -7.92
CA PHE A 228 -2.69 -7.05 -7.16
C PHE A 228 -2.81 -6.74 -5.67
N TYR A 229 -3.10 -7.73 -4.85
CA TYR A 229 -3.07 -7.60 -3.38
C TYR A 229 -2.99 -8.97 -2.68
N ASN A 230 -2.67 -8.98 -1.38
CA ASN A 230 -2.59 -10.15 -0.51
C ASN A 230 -3.79 -10.26 0.45
N GLY A 231 -4.95 -10.63 -0.08
CA GLY A 231 -6.18 -10.82 0.70
C GLY A 231 -6.16 -12.06 1.59
N VAL A 232 -6.72 -11.90 2.80
CA VAL A 232 -6.75 -12.89 3.87
C VAL A 232 -8.13 -13.07 4.52
N GLY A 233 -9.16 -12.38 4.01
CA GLY A 233 -10.56 -12.45 4.43
C GLY A 233 -11.03 -11.28 5.31
N LEU A 234 -10.16 -10.32 5.63
CA LEU A 234 -10.47 -9.21 6.53
C LEU A 234 -11.27 -8.11 5.81
N ALA A 235 -12.04 -7.32 6.57
CA ALA A 235 -12.68 -6.11 6.04
C ALA A 235 -11.70 -5.12 5.39
N SER A 236 -10.43 -5.11 5.80
CA SER A 236 -9.38 -4.31 5.16
C SER A 236 -9.08 -4.75 3.72
N ASP A 237 -9.39 -5.99 3.34
CA ASP A 237 -9.14 -6.47 1.99
C ASP A 237 -10.12 -5.84 0.99
N LEU A 238 -11.36 -5.56 1.43
CA LEU A 238 -12.28 -4.71 0.67
C LEU A 238 -11.75 -3.29 0.53
N MET A 239 -11.22 -2.71 1.62
CA MET A 239 -10.66 -1.35 1.57
C MET A 239 -9.51 -1.24 0.58
N VAL A 240 -8.58 -2.19 0.60
CA VAL A 240 -7.47 -2.21 -0.35
C VAL A 240 -7.98 -2.42 -1.78
N LEU A 241 -8.93 -3.34 -2.00
CA LEU A 241 -9.50 -3.50 -3.34
C LEU A 241 -10.18 -2.22 -3.85
N LEU A 242 -10.91 -1.51 -3.00
CA LEU A 242 -11.51 -0.21 -3.35
C LEU A 242 -10.46 0.88 -3.59
N HIS A 243 -9.35 0.88 -2.83
CA HIS A 243 -8.21 1.75 -3.04
C HIS A 243 -7.61 1.54 -4.44
N GLU A 244 -7.22 0.30 -4.76
CA GLU A 244 -6.59 -0.02 -6.04
C GLU A 244 -7.55 0.18 -7.22
N LEU A 245 -8.84 -0.16 -7.05
CA LEU A 245 -9.86 0.15 -8.05
C LEU A 245 -10.05 1.66 -8.22
N GLY A 246 -9.89 2.46 -7.17
CA GLY A 246 -9.89 3.92 -7.28
C GLY A 246 -8.80 4.43 -8.21
N HIS A 247 -7.59 3.85 -8.16
CA HIS A 247 -6.57 4.14 -9.17
C HIS A 247 -6.97 3.68 -10.57
N CYS A 248 -7.54 2.46 -10.71
CA CYS A 248 -8.03 1.98 -12.01
C CYS A 248 -9.09 2.91 -12.60
N PHE A 249 -10.07 3.34 -11.80
CA PHE A 249 -11.14 4.25 -12.23
C PHE A 249 -10.59 5.61 -12.61
N HIS A 250 -9.66 6.14 -11.82
CA HIS A 250 -8.97 7.36 -12.16
C HIS A 250 -8.36 7.21 -13.56
N TYR A 251 -7.56 6.15 -13.80
CA TYR A 251 -6.98 5.83 -15.11
C TYR A 251 -8.04 5.74 -16.23
N PHE A 252 -9.11 4.96 -16.07
CA PHE A 252 -10.15 4.80 -17.10
C PHE A 252 -10.82 6.12 -17.48
N LEU A 253 -11.08 6.99 -16.50
CA LEU A 253 -11.65 8.32 -16.74
C LEU A 253 -10.66 9.28 -17.42
N GLY A 254 -9.35 9.05 -17.26
CA GLY A 254 -8.29 9.89 -17.81
C GLY A 254 -7.61 9.36 -19.09
N LYS A 255 -7.91 8.13 -19.51
CA LYS A 255 -7.16 7.42 -20.56
C LYS A 255 -7.22 8.09 -21.94
N ASP A 256 -8.21 8.94 -22.19
CA ASP A 256 -8.39 9.63 -23.48
C ASP A 256 -7.68 11.00 -23.53
N VAL A 257 -7.02 11.41 -22.44
CA VAL A 257 -6.23 12.65 -22.40
C VAL A 257 -4.97 12.51 -23.26
N ALA A 258 -4.79 13.44 -24.20
CA ALA A 258 -3.63 13.49 -25.09
C ALA A 258 -2.74 14.72 -24.78
N PRO A 259 -1.40 14.60 -24.89
CA PRO A 259 -0.63 13.38 -25.19
C PRO A 259 -0.58 12.39 -24.02
N TYR A 260 -0.24 11.12 -24.30
CA TYR A 260 -0.13 10.03 -23.31
C TYR A 260 0.70 10.41 -22.06
N SER A 261 1.72 11.27 -22.20
CA SER A 261 2.52 11.74 -21.07
C SER A 261 1.71 12.52 -20.01
N LEU A 262 0.51 13.01 -20.33
CA LEU A 262 -0.41 13.65 -19.39
C LEU A 262 -1.32 12.66 -18.65
N GLN A 263 -1.29 11.38 -19.01
CA GLN A 263 -2.04 10.32 -18.33
C GLN A 263 -1.30 9.80 -17.08
N ASN A 264 -0.02 10.16 -16.91
CA ASN A 264 0.77 9.79 -15.74
C ASN A 264 0.73 10.92 -14.70
N TRP A 265 -0.16 10.80 -13.72
CA TRP A 265 -0.27 11.79 -12.65
C TRP A 265 0.85 11.64 -11.62
N THR A 266 1.15 12.72 -10.92
CA THR A 266 2.06 12.64 -9.78
C THR A 266 1.46 11.74 -8.70
N SER A 267 2.32 11.06 -7.95
CA SER A 267 1.92 10.05 -6.96
C SER A 267 0.83 10.55 -6.01
N GLU A 268 0.98 11.76 -5.49
CA GLU A 268 0.04 12.36 -4.53
C GLU A 268 -1.33 12.67 -5.14
N VAL A 269 -1.41 12.96 -6.45
CA VAL A 269 -2.68 13.12 -7.15
C VAL A 269 -3.33 11.76 -7.42
N ALA A 270 -2.53 10.76 -7.78
CA ALA A 270 -3.01 9.39 -7.94
C ALA A 270 -3.61 8.83 -6.63
N GLU A 271 -2.98 9.09 -5.49
CA GLU A 271 -3.48 8.76 -4.15
C GLU A 271 -4.81 9.47 -3.82
N GLY A 272 -5.02 10.67 -4.37
CA GLY A 272 -6.32 11.34 -4.26
C GLY A 272 -7.45 10.50 -4.87
N GLY A 273 -7.20 9.84 -6.00
CA GLY A 273 -8.17 8.94 -6.65
C GLY A 273 -8.43 7.67 -5.85
N SER A 274 -7.38 7.01 -5.36
CA SER A 274 -7.52 5.76 -4.59
C SER A 274 -8.17 5.97 -3.22
N MET A 275 -7.73 6.98 -2.47
CA MET A 275 -8.30 7.31 -1.15
C MET A 275 -9.76 7.82 -1.26
N THR A 276 -10.13 8.45 -2.38
CA THR A 276 -11.53 8.76 -2.68
C THR A 276 -12.34 7.48 -2.90
N GLY A 277 -11.77 6.51 -3.61
CA GLY A 277 -12.32 5.16 -3.74
C GLY A 277 -12.59 4.51 -2.40
N GLU A 278 -11.65 4.57 -1.45
CA GLU A 278 -11.88 4.10 -0.09
C GLU A 278 -13.04 4.82 0.61
N THR A 279 -13.05 6.15 0.60
CA THR A 279 -13.97 6.94 1.45
C THR A 279 -15.38 7.05 0.90
N HIS A 280 -15.54 7.10 -0.43
CA HIS A 280 -16.85 7.22 -1.08
C HIS A 280 -17.47 5.86 -1.39
N LEU A 281 -16.65 4.80 -1.53
CA LEU A 281 -17.15 3.44 -1.76
C LEU A 281 -17.27 2.61 -0.46
N ASN A 282 -16.68 3.06 0.65
CA ASN A 282 -16.90 2.48 1.99
C ASN A 282 -18.15 3.11 2.64
N LEU A 283 -19.29 2.50 2.36
CA LEU A 283 -20.58 2.92 2.91
C LEU A 283 -20.64 2.64 4.42
N ASN A 284 -20.31 3.65 5.23
CA ASN A 284 -20.87 3.81 6.59
C ASN A 284 -22.35 4.30 6.54
N GLN A 285 -23.09 3.98 5.47
CA GLN A 285 -24.51 4.37 5.28
C GLN A 285 -25.40 3.22 4.79
N LEU A 286 -25.12 1.97 5.20
CA LEU A 286 -26.09 0.88 5.15
C LEU A 286 -26.12 0.16 6.50
#